data_AF-V4K7V2-F1
#
_entry.id   AF-V4K7V2-F1
#
_cell.length_a   1.000
_cell.length_b   1.000
_cell.length_c   1.000
_cell.angle_alpha   90.00
_cell.angle_beta   90.00
_cell.angle_gamma   90.00
#
_symmetry.space_group_name_H-M   'P 1'
#
loop_
_entity.id
_entity.type
_entity.pdbx_description
1 polymer ?
#
loop_
_entity_poly.entity_id
_entity_poly.type
_entity_poly.pdbx_seq_one_letter_code
_entity_poly.pdbx_strand_id
1 'polypeptide(L)'
;MEELTGILKNNRTEDIAWFCSLSESELDLLISLKKLAIQRVKISDHEELAGHLDFKMLRAHGLVLMEYVRKRVQVDTSLAPSAVHQLKFLDNCNLLKTHVDDTIDIE
;
A
#
# COMPACT_ATOMS: atom_id res chain seq x y z
N MET A 1 -13.21 -13.11 -17.78
CA MET A 1 -13.79 -11.77 -18.06
C MET A 1 -14.65 -11.29 -16.89
N GLU A 2 -15.61 -12.07 -16.38
CA GLU A 2 -16.49 -11.67 -15.26
C GLU A 2 -15.77 -11.23 -13.99
N GLU A 3 -14.67 -11.89 -13.60
CA GLU A 3 -13.90 -11.56 -12.40
C GLU A 3 -13.26 -10.16 -12.49
N LEU A 4 -12.71 -9.82 -13.67
CA LEU A 4 -12.15 -8.50 -13.95
C LEU A 4 -13.25 -7.42 -13.90
N THR A 5 -14.42 -7.72 -14.47
CA THR A 5 -15.58 -6.83 -14.43
C THR A 5 -16.09 -6.61 -13.00
N GLY A 6 -16.02 -7.63 -12.15
CA GLY A 6 -16.34 -7.54 -10.73
C GLY A 6 -15.36 -6.65 -9.97
N ILE A 7 -14.06 -6.79 -10.22
CA ILE A 7 -13.02 -5.93 -9.62
C ILE A 7 -13.24 -4.48 -10.03
N LEU A 8 -13.51 -4.20 -11.31
CA LEU A 8 -13.72 -2.84 -11.81
C LEU A 8 -15.01 -2.20 -11.25
N LYS A 9 -16.07 -2.97 -11.04
CA LYS A 9 -17.35 -2.47 -10.49
C LYS A 9 -17.28 -2.19 -8.99
N ASN A 10 -16.45 -2.93 -8.26
CA ASN A 10 -16.41 -2.87 -6.79
C ASN A 10 -15.38 -1.86 -6.24
N ASN A 11 -14.57 -1.24 -7.11
CA ASN A 11 -13.51 -0.31 -6.71
C ASN A 11 -13.65 1.03 -7.42
N ARG A 12 -13.22 2.12 -6.78
CA ARG A 12 -13.15 3.42 -7.45
C ARG A 12 -12.07 3.37 -8.53
N THR A 13 -12.27 4.08 -9.63
CA THR A 13 -11.25 4.23 -10.69
C THR A 13 -9.91 4.71 -10.13
N GLU A 14 -9.92 5.60 -9.14
CA GLU A 14 -8.72 6.08 -8.44
C GLU A 14 -7.95 4.98 -7.70
N ASP A 15 -8.67 4.03 -7.09
CA ASP A 15 -8.06 2.93 -6.36
C ASP A 15 -7.43 1.91 -7.34
N ILE A 16 -8.04 1.74 -8.52
CA ILE A 16 -7.50 0.94 -9.61
C ILE A 16 -6.28 1.62 -10.24
N ALA A 17 -6.36 2.92 -10.53
CA ALA A 17 -5.24 3.69 -11.06
C ALA A 17 -4.05 3.70 -10.09
N TRP A 18 -4.31 3.87 -8.80
CA TRP A 18 -3.30 3.73 -7.75
C TRP A 18 -2.67 2.32 -7.76
N PHE A 19 -3.49 1.27 -7.79
CA PHE A 19 -2.99 -0.11 -7.83
C PHE A 19 -2.10 -0.38 -9.07
N CYS A 20 -2.49 0.14 -10.23
CA CYS A 20 -1.70 0.05 -11.47
C CYS A 20 -0.43 0.90 -11.46
N SER A 21 -0.32 1.90 -10.58
CA SER A 21 0.89 2.70 -10.43
C SER A 21 1.99 2.02 -9.61
N LEU A 22 1.65 0.93 -8.89
CA LEU A 22 2.56 0.24 -8.00
C LEU A 22 3.61 -0.56 -8.78
N SER A 23 4.86 -0.48 -8.31
CA SER A 23 5.93 -1.37 -8.75
C SER A 23 5.75 -2.80 -8.22
N GLU A 24 6.48 -3.76 -8.81
CA GLU A 24 6.43 -5.17 -8.40
C GLU A 24 6.74 -5.37 -6.91
N SER A 25 7.76 -4.69 -6.38
CA SER A 25 8.12 -4.77 -4.96
C SER A 25 7.05 -4.18 -4.04
N GLU A 26 6.34 -3.14 -4.47
CA GLU A 26 5.23 -2.56 -3.72
C GLU A 26 4.01 -3.48 -3.71
N LEU A 27 3.73 -4.15 -4.83
CA LEU A 27 2.70 -5.19 -4.92
C LEU A 27 3.03 -6.38 -4.02
N ASP A 28 4.27 -6.87 -4.05
CA ASP A 28 4.72 -7.97 -3.19
C ASP A 28 4.60 -7.62 -1.70
N LEU A 29 4.91 -6.37 -1.33
CA LEU A 29 4.72 -5.87 0.02
C LEU A 29 3.23 -5.89 0.42
N LEU A 30 2.33 -5.41 -0.45
CA LEU A 30 0.89 -5.44 -0.19
C LEU A 30 0.33 -6.86 -0.09
N ILE A 31 0.78 -7.77 -0.95
CA ILE A 31 0.42 -9.19 -0.87
C ILE A 31 0.88 -9.78 0.46
N SER A 32 2.11 -9.47 0.87
CA SER A 32 2.67 -9.93 2.14
C SER A 32 1.88 -9.37 3.34
N LEU A 33 1.51 -8.09 3.30
CA LEU A 33 0.65 -7.46 4.30
C LEU A 33 -0.72 -8.12 4.37
N LYS A 34 -1.36 -8.40 3.23
CA LYS A 34 -2.65 -9.10 3.17
C LYS A 34 -2.54 -10.48 3.81
N LYS A 35 -1.50 -11.25 3.48
CA LYS A 35 -1.26 -12.58 4.04
C LYS A 35 -1.07 -12.53 5.55
N LEU A 36 -0.25 -11.59 6.05
CA LEU A 36 -0.03 -11.39 7.49
C LEU A 36 -1.32 -11.01 8.22
N ALA A 37 -2.11 -10.10 7.67
CA ALA A 37 -3.38 -9.69 8.26
C ALA A 37 -4.37 -10.87 8.33
N ILE A 38 -4.50 -11.66 7.26
CA ILE A 38 -5.35 -12.87 7.24
C ILE A 38 -4.86 -13.88 8.28
N GLN A 39 -3.55 -14.14 8.37
CA GLN A 39 -2.99 -15.04 9.37
C GLN A 39 -3.29 -14.56 10.80
N ARG A 40 -3.16 -13.25 11.06
CA ARG A 40 -3.45 -12.68 12.38
C ARG A 40 -4.92 -12.83 12.75
N VAL A 41 -5.82 -12.62 11.79
CA VAL A 41 -7.26 -12.81 11.97
C VAL A 41 -7.60 -14.26 12.31
N LYS A 42 -7.02 -15.23 11.58
CA LYS A 42 -7.20 -16.66 11.85
C LYS A 42 -6.74 -17.06 13.25
N ILE A 43 -5.65 -16.47 13.74
CA ILE A 43 -5.16 -16.72 15.11
C ILE A 43 -6.09 -16.11 16.17
N SER A 44 -6.82 -15.05 15.83
CA SER A 44 -7.64 -14.28 16.79
C SER A 44 -9.10 -14.73 16.84
N ASP A 45 -9.47 -15.85 16.20
CA ASP A 45 -10.84 -16.40 16.13
C ASP A 45 -11.90 -15.42 15.55
N HIS A 46 -11.45 -14.44 14.76
CA HIS A 46 -12.29 -13.39 14.18
C HIS A 46 -12.36 -13.50 12.65
N GLU A 47 -12.55 -14.71 12.10
CA GLU A 47 -12.45 -14.99 10.66
C GLU A 47 -13.29 -14.07 9.76
N GLU A 48 -14.41 -13.57 10.28
CA GLU A 48 -15.26 -12.54 9.65
C GLU A 48 -14.48 -11.29 9.22
N LEU A 49 -13.44 -10.89 9.96
CA LEU A 49 -12.59 -9.74 9.64
C LEU A 49 -11.69 -9.97 8.42
N ALA A 50 -11.42 -11.23 8.04
CA ALA A 50 -10.59 -11.53 6.88
C ALA A 50 -11.26 -11.12 5.56
N GLY A 51 -12.60 -11.18 5.51
CA GLY A 51 -13.39 -10.73 4.36
C GLY A 51 -13.39 -9.20 4.15
N HIS A 52 -13.03 -8.44 5.19
CA HIS A 52 -13.01 -6.97 5.15
C HIS A 52 -11.67 -6.38 4.67
N LEU A 53 -10.65 -7.21 4.41
CA LEU A 53 -9.36 -6.78 3.87
C LEU A 53 -9.45 -6.49 2.36
N ASP A 54 -10.29 -5.51 2.02
CA ASP A 54 -10.45 -4.97 0.68
C ASP A 54 -9.26 -4.08 0.25
N PHE A 55 -9.30 -3.61 -1.00
CA PHE A 55 -8.24 -2.76 -1.55
C PHE A 55 -8.07 -1.45 -0.78
N LYS A 56 -9.17 -0.85 -0.31
CA LYS A 56 -9.15 0.40 0.45
C LYS A 56 -8.44 0.20 1.80
N MET A 57 -8.74 -0.91 2.48
CA MET A 57 -8.11 -1.27 3.73
C MET A 57 -6.63 -1.59 3.52
N LEU A 58 -6.27 -2.35 2.48
CA LEU A 58 -4.86 -2.62 2.15
C LEU A 58 -4.07 -1.36 1.84
N ARG A 59 -4.64 -0.43 1.05
CA ARG A 59 -4.06 0.88 0.78
C ARG A 59 -3.81 1.67 2.07
N ALA A 60 -4.79 1.71 2.97
CA ALA A 60 -4.66 2.38 4.25
C ALA A 60 -3.56 1.76 5.14
N HIS A 61 -3.46 0.43 5.19
CA HIS A 61 -2.41 -0.26 5.94
C HIS A 61 -1.02 -0.02 5.36
N GLY A 62 -0.89 -0.08 4.02
CA GLY A 62 0.34 0.26 3.32
C GLY A 62 0.80 1.68 3.64
N LEU A 63 -0.11 2.66 3.56
CA LEU A 63 0.16 4.06 3.90
C LEU A 63 0.66 4.21 5.34
N VAL A 64 -0.10 3.68 6.32
CA VAL A 64 0.24 3.79 7.75
C VAL A 64 1.59 3.14 8.05
N LEU A 65 1.84 1.95 7.50
CA LEU A 65 3.10 1.25 7.70
C LEU A 65 4.27 2.04 7.12
N MET A 66 4.14 2.52 5.90
CA MET A 66 5.21 3.25 5.23
C MET A 66 5.48 4.60 5.89
N GLU A 67 4.44 5.31 6.36
CA GLU A 67 4.61 6.54 7.16
C GLU A 67 5.29 6.25 8.49
N TYR A 68 4.95 5.14 9.15
CA TYR A 68 5.62 4.71 10.37
C TYR A 68 7.09 4.40 10.12
N VAL A 69 7.41 3.64 9.06
CA VAL A 69 8.80 3.36 8.66
C VAL A 69 9.55 4.65 8.35
N ARG A 70 8.95 5.56 7.56
CA ARG A 70 9.54 6.86 7.24
C ARG A 70 9.86 7.66 8.50
N LYS A 71 8.90 7.78 9.43
CA LYS A 71 9.10 8.48 10.71
C LYS A 71 10.18 7.81 11.56
N ARG A 72 10.20 6.47 11.63
CA ARG A 72 11.24 5.72 12.35
C ARG A 72 12.61 6.01 11.78
N VAL A 73 12.77 5.92 10.46
CA VAL A 73 14.02 6.28 9.80
C VAL A 73 14.39 7.72 10.18
N GLN A 74 13.51 8.71 10.02
CA GLN A 74 13.80 10.11 10.37
C GLN A 74 14.20 10.33 11.85
N VAL A 75 13.49 9.69 12.79
CA VAL A 75 13.77 9.80 14.24
C VAL A 75 15.08 9.11 14.61
N ASP A 76 15.36 7.96 14.01
CA ASP A 76 16.60 7.21 14.23
C ASP A 76 17.79 7.85 13.47
N THR A 77 17.55 8.78 12.53
CA THR A 77 18.57 9.49 11.73
C THR A 77 19.26 10.62 12.51
N SER A 78 19.72 10.33 13.73
CA SER A 78 20.88 11.09 14.24
C SER A 78 22.19 10.68 13.54
N LEU A 79 22.25 9.59 12.74
CA LEU A 79 23.51 9.00 12.25
C LEU A 79 23.37 8.25 10.89
N ALA A 80 24.41 8.35 10.04
CA ALA A 80 24.80 7.57 8.84
C ALA A 80 24.21 7.94 7.43
N PRO A 81 25.07 8.13 6.40
CA PRO A 81 24.66 8.37 5.00
C PRO A 81 23.75 7.31 4.36
N SER A 82 23.78 6.07 4.87
CA SER A 82 22.92 4.98 4.40
C SER A 82 21.43 5.23 4.68
N ALA A 83 21.08 5.92 5.77
CA ALA A 83 19.70 6.27 6.10
C ALA A 83 19.11 7.31 5.14
N VAL A 84 19.92 8.27 4.69
CA VAL A 84 19.52 9.29 3.70
C VAL A 84 19.16 8.64 2.35
N HIS A 85 19.90 7.61 1.95
CA HIS A 85 19.60 6.86 0.73
C HIS A 85 18.29 6.05 0.84
N GLN A 86 18.00 5.49 2.02
CA GLN A 86 16.74 4.80 2.29
C GLN A 86 15.54 5.74 2.28
N LEU A 87 15.68 6.96 2.80
CA LEU A 87 14.61 7.98 2.75
C LEU A 87 14.22 8.33 1.30
N LYS A 88 15.19 8.51 0.41
CA LYS A 88 14.93 8.78 -1.02
C LYS A 88 14.12 7.68 -1.72
N PHE A 89 14.32 6.41 -1.33
CA PHE A 89 13.49 5.32 -1.86
C PHE A 89 12.04 5.41 -1.36
N LEU A 90 11.85 5.81 -0.09
CA LEU A 90 10.50 5.99 0.47
C LEU A 90 9.78 7.17 -0.20
N ASP A 91 10.48 8.23 -0.59
CA ASP A 91 9.86 9.37 -1.28
C ASP A 91 9.27 9.00 -2.65
N ASN A 92 9.86 7.99 -3.31
CA ASN A 92 9.36 7.48 -4.60
C ASN A 92 8.31 6.36 -4.45
N CYS A 93 7.94 5.99 -3.22
CA CYS A 93 6.99 4.92 -2.97
C CYS A 93 5.55 5.38 -3.20
N ASN A 94 4.86 4.74 -4.15
CA ASN A 94 3.46 4.98 -4.49
C ASN A 94 2.49 4.57 -3.39
N LEU A 95 2.90 3.73 -2.43
CA LEU A 95 2.11 3.44 -1.22
C LEU A 95 1.92 4.67 -0.33
N LEU A 96 2.82 5.66 -0.43
CA LEU A 96 2.79 6.90 0.32
C LEU A 96 2.04 8.03 -0.42
N LYS A 97 1.60 7.79 -1.66
CA LYS A 97 0.83 8.77 -2.43
C LYS A 97 -0.61 8.82 -1.93
N THR A 98 -0.96 9.93 -1.30
CA THR A 98 -2.31 10.23 -0.82
C THR A 98 -3.20 10.88 -1.88
N HIS A 99 -2.61 11.39 -2.98
CA HIS A 99 -3.30 11.93 -4.15
C HIS A 99 -2.87 11.15 -5.40
N VAL A 100 -3.80 10.88 -6.32
CA VAL A 100 -3.44 10.54 -7.70
C VAL A 100 -3.09 11.88 -8.32
N ASP A 101 -1.81 12.14 -8.61
CA ASP A 101 -1.41 13.39 -9.26
C ASP A 101 -2.28 13.60 -10.51
N ASP A 102 -2.94 14.76 -10.63
CA ASP A 102 -3.96 15.06 -11.65
C ASP A 102 -3.36 15.17 -13.08
N THR A 103 -2.12 14.76 -13.29
CA THR A 103 -1.47 14.71 -14.60
C THR A 103 -1.92 13.45 -15.35
N ILE A 104 -3.21 13.36 -15.66
CA ILE A 104 -3.60 12.69 -16.89
C ILE A 104 -3.49 13.77 -17.97
N ASP A 105 -2.29 13.94 -18.53
CA ASP A 105 -2.14 14.60 -19.83
C ASP A 105 -2.83 13.70 -20.85
N ILE A 106 -4.10 14.00 -21.11
CA ILE A 106 -4.83 13.47 -22.26
C ILE A 106 -4.44 14.39 -23.42
N GLU A 107 -3.45 13.95 -24.19
CA GLU A 107 -3.18 14.50 -25.53
C GLU A 107 -4.27 14.08 -26.52
#